data_AF-I3SJ19-F1
#
_entry.id   AF-I3SJ19-F1
#
_cell.length_a   1.000
_cell.length_b   1.000
_cell.length_c   1.000
_cell.angle_alpha   90.00
_cell.angle_beta   90.00
_cell.angle_gamma   90.00
#
_symmetry.space_group_name_H-M   'P 1'
#
loop_
_entity.id
_entity.type
_entity.pdbx_description
1 polymer ?
#
loop_
_entity_poly.entity_id
_entity_poly.type
_entity_poly.pdbx_seq_one_letter_code
_entity_poly.pdbx_strand_id
1 'polypeptide(L)'
;MLQAASECLASYMVEDDILKGILYPSIDSIREVTAEVGAAVLRAAVEEDLADGRDDVGPRELAHMSKEETVEYVRHNMWFPVYSPLVHEK
;
A
#
# COMPACT_ATOMS: atom_id res chain seq x y z
N MET A 1 11.23 -4.59 6.87
CA MET A 1 10.59 -3.71 5.84
C MET A 1 10.96 -3.95 4.35
N LEU A 2 12.19 -3.72 3.85
CA LEU A 2 12.50 -3.84 2.38
C LEU A 2 12.22 -5.24 1.78
N GLN A 3 12.43 -6.28 2.58
CA GLN A 3 12.11 -7.65 2.21
C GLN A 3 10.61 -7.82 1.94
N ALA A 4 9.75 -7.36 2.86
CA ALA A 4 8.29 -7.42 2.71
C ALA A 4 7.81 -6.69 1.45
N ALA A 5 8.42 -5.55 1.12
CA ALA A 5 8.13 -4.85 -0.13
C ALA A 5 8.49 -5.69 -1.37
N SER A 6 9.67 -6.30 -1.36
CA SER A 6 10.18 -7.10 -2.48
C SER A 6 9.35 -8.37 -2.68
N GLU A 7 9.00 -9.06 -1.60
CA GLU A 7 8.16 -10.27 -1.62
C GLU A 7 6.75 -9.95 -2.13
N CYS A 8 6.15 -8.85 -1.65
CA CYS A 8 4.84 -8.40 -2.12
C CYS A 8 4.87 -8.03 -3.61
N LEU A 9 5.89 -7.30 -4.08
CA LEU A 9 6.02 -6.97 -5.50
C LEU A 9 6.19 -8.22 -6.37
N ALA A 10 7.00 -9.17 -5.92
CA ALA A 10 7.23 -10.43 -6.64
C ALA A 10 5.95 -11.28 -6.76
N SER A 11 5.03 -11.20 -5.79
CA SER A 11 3.78 -11.98 -5.83
C SER A 11 2.80 -11.54 -6.92
N TYR A 12 3.01 -10.39 -7.55
CA TYR A 12 2.21 -9.92 -8.70
C TYR A 12 2.67 -10.52 -10.03
N MET A 13 3.78 -11.27 -10.04
CA MET A 13 4.28 -11.89 -11.26
C MET A 13 3.63 -13.25 -11.51
N VAL A 14 3.16 -13.45 -12.74
CA VAL A 14 2.66 -14.74 -13.23
C VAL A 14 3.77 -15.44 -14.02
N GLU A 15 3.85 -16.76 -13.91
CA GLU A 15 4.87 -17.60 -14.57
C GLU A 15 4.95 -17.34 -16.09
N ASP A 16 3.81 -17.19 -16.76
CA ASP A 16 3.73 -16.88 -18.19
C ASP A 16 4.45 -15.57 -18.57
N ASP A 17 4.41 -14.56 -17.72
CA ASP A 17 5.07 -13.28 -17.95
C ASP A 17 6.57 -13.39 -17.70
N ILE A 18 6.96 -14.14 -16.66
CA ILE A 18 8.36 -14.44 -16.36
C ILE A 18 9.02 -15.19 -17.53
N LEU A 19 8.33 -16.18 -18.11
CA LEU A 19 8.80 -16.94 -19.28
C LEU A 19 8.97 -16.07 -20.53
N LYS A 20 8.22 -14.97 -20.62
CA LYS A 20 8.37 -13.95 -21.67
C LYS A 20 9.45 -12.91 -21.37
N GLY A 21 10.15 -13.03 -20.24
CA GLY A 21 11.18 -12.09 -19.79
C GLY A 21 10.62 -10.83 -19.15
N ILE A 22 9.33 -10.80 -18.79
CA ILE A 22 8.71 -9.70 -18.06
C ILE A 22 8.94 -9.98 -16.57
N LEU A 23 9.71 -9.11 -15.92
CA LEU A 23 10.14 -9.29 -14.52
C LEU A 23 9.41 -8.36 -13.55
N TYR A 24 8.62 -7.42 -14.06
CA TYR A 24 7.87 -6.46 -13.26
C TYR A 24 6.45 -6.30 -13.80
N PRO A 25 5.47 -6.00 -12.93
CA PRO A 25 4.12 -5.67 -13.35
C PRO A 25 4.10 -4.47 -14.30
N SER A 26 3.03 -4.33 -15.08
CA SER A 26 2.84 -3.16 -15.94
C SER A 26 2.82 -1.86 -15.13
N ILE A 27 3.46 -0.82 -15.65
CA ILE A 27 3.45 0.54 -15.05
C ILE A 27 2.02 1.06 -14.92
N ASP A 28 1.09 0.64 -15.77
CA ASP A 28 -0.32 1.04 -15.68
C ASP A 28 -0.97 0.61 -14.36
N SER A 29 -0.48 -0.49 -13.77
CA SER A 29 -0.95 -1.01 -12.47
C SER A 29 -0.15 -0.48 -11.28
N ILE A 30 0.85 0.39 -11.49
CA ILE A 30 1.82 0.78 -10.46
C ILE A 30 1.13 1.29 -9.20
N ARG A 31 0.05 2.06 -9.34
CA ARG A 31 -0.65 2.66 -8.21
C ARG A 31 -1.32 1.61 -7.32
N GLU A 32 -1.98 0.62 -7.94
CA GLU A 32 -2.60 -0.50 -7.22
C GLU A 32 -1.54 -1.37 -6.55
N VAL A 33 -0.49 -1.75 -7.29
CA VAL A 33 0.63 -2.53 -6.74
C VAL A 33 1.30 -1.80 -5.57
N THR A 34 1.51 -0.48 -5.68
CA THR A 34 2.15 0.29 -4.60
C THR A 34 1.27 0.42 -3.35
N ALA A 35 -0.05 0.35 -3.46
CA ALA A 35 -0.92 0.34 -2.29
C ALA A 35 -0.73 -0.96 -1.48
N GLU A 36 -0.62 -2.09 -2.18
CA GLU A 36 -0.40 -3.41 -1.58
C GLU A 36 1.01 -3.57 -1.03
N VAL A 37 2.02 -3.10 -1.77
CA VAL A 37 3.41 -3.03 -1.28
C VAL A 37 3.50 -2.12 -0.06
N GLY A 38 2.84 -0.96 -0.08
CA GLY A 38 2.78 -0.03 1.05
C GLY A 38 2.13 -0.66 2.28
N ALA A 39 1.04 -1.41 2.10
CA ALA A 39 0.37 -2.15 3.17
C ALA A 39 1.25 -3.26 3.75
N ALA A 40 1.98 -4.00 2.91
CA ALA A 40 2.92 -5.02 3.37
C ALA A 40 4.06 -4.42 4.21
N VAL A 41 4.60 -3.27 3.79
CA VAL A 41 5.63 -2.54 4.56
C VAL A 41 5.06 -1.99 5.86
N LEU A 42 3.86 -1.41 5.84
CA LEU A 42 3.20 -0.90 7.05
C LEU A 42 2.99 -2.01 8.08
N ARG A 43 2.50 -3.17 7.66
CA ARG A 43 2.35 -4.33 8.54
C ARG A 43 3.67 -4.80 9.12
N ALA A 44 4.73 -4.86 8.30
CA ALA A 44 6.07 -5.20 8.81
C ALA A 44 6.57 -4.16 9.84
N ALA A 45 6.32 -2.87 9.62
CA ALA A 45 6.66 -1.82 10.57
C ALA A 45 5.88 -1.94 11.89
N VAL A 46 4.60 -2.33 11.82
CA VAL A 46 3.77 -2.59 13.02
C VAL A 46 4.27 -3.80 13.79
N GLU A 47 4.62 -4.90 13.11
CA GLU A 47 5.20 -6.11 13.72
C GLU A 47 6.55 -5.83 14.39
N GLU A 48 7.34 -4.90 13.84
CA GLU A 48 8.63 -4.45 14.37
C GLU A 48 8.50 -3.31 15.43
N ASP A 49 7.28 -2.89 15.79
CA ASP A 49 6.97 -1.77 16.72
C ASP A 49 7.61 -0.42 16.30
N LEU A 50 7.68 -0.18 14.99
CA LEU A 50 8.25 1.03 14.36
C LEU A 50 7.19 2.00 13.82
N ALA A 51 5.91 1.64 13.86
CA ALA A 51 4.83 2.43 13.26
C ALA A 51 4.13 3.32 14.29
N ASP A 52 4.28 4.65 14.16
CA ASP A 52 3.72 5.64 15.09
C ASP A 52 2.23 5.97 14.84
N GLY A 53 1.70 5.68 13.65
CA GLY A 53 0.36 6.11 13.24
C GLY A 53 0.30 7.53 12.66
N ARG A 54 -0.90 7.99 12.29
CA ARG A 54 -1.17 9.32 11.73
C ARG A 54 -2.57 9.78 12.09
N ASP A 55 -2.71 11.06 12.45
CA ASP A 55 -3.97 11.72 12.79
C ASP A 55 -4.73 10.99 13.92
N ASP A 56 -5.84 10.34 13.58
CA ASP A 56 -6.72 9.60 14.49
C ASP A 56 -6.37 8.11 14.60
N VAL A 57 -5.47 7.60 13.76
CA VAL A 57 -5.04 6.19 13.75
C VAL A 57 -3.68 6.06 14.42
N GLY A 58 -3.64 5.48 15.62
CA GLY A 58 -2.42 5.22 16.37
C GLY A 58 -1.84 3.82 16.17
N PRO A 59 -0.73 3.48 16.86
CA PRO A 59 -0.06 2.19 16.73
C PRO A 59 -0.95 0.99 17.11
N ARG A 60 -1.85 1.20 18.08
CA ARG A 60 -2.78 0.16 18.54
C ARG A 60 -3.83 -0.16 17.49
N GLU A 61 -4.40 0.87 16.87
CA GLU A 61 -5.37 0.73 15.79
C GLU A 61 -4.73 0.03 14.59
N LEU A 62 -3.50 0.43 14.22
CA LEU A 62 -2.73 -0.23 13.16
C LEU A 62 -2.48 -1.72 13.45
N ALA A 63 -2.17 -2.08 14.69
CA ALA A 63 -1.96 -3.48 15.10
C ALA A 63 -3.23 -4.35 15.02
N HIS A 64 -4.41 -3.74 14.99
CA HIS A 64 -5.69 -4.44 14.88
C HIS A 64 -6.24 -4.52 13.45
N MET A 65 -5.61 -3.86 12.48
CA MET A 65 -6.04 -3.92 11.09
C MET A 65 -5.74 -5.27 10.46
N SER A 66 -6.74 -5.82 9.76
CA SER A 66 -6.54 -6.91 8.80
C SER A 66 -5.69 -6.46 7.61
N LYS A 67 -5.27 -7.42 6.77
CA LYS A 67 -4.53 -7.11 5.55
C LYS A 67 -5.33 -6.17 4.65
N GLU A 68 -6.60 -6.50 4.43
CA GLU A 68 -7.51 -5.77 3.55
C GLU A 68 -7.76 -4.35 4.08
N GLU A 69 -7.98 -4.20 5.38
CA GLU A 69 -8.11 -2.88 6.02
C GLU A 69 -6.83 -2.06 5.90
N THR A 70 -5.66 -2.70 6.01
CA THR A 70 -4.37 -2.00 5.82
C THR A 70 -4.22 -1.48 4.38
N VAL A 71 -4.59 -2.29 3.38
CA VAL A 71 -4.54 -1.87 1.97
C VAL A 71 -5.48 -0.71 1.72
N GLU A 72 -6.70 -0.78 2.24
CA GLU A 72 -7.67 0.32 2.10
C GLU A 72 -7.20 1.58 2.85
N TYR A 73 -6.64 1.43 4.05
CA TYR A 73 -6.06 2.53 4.81
C TYR A 73 -4.93 3.22 4.02
N VAL A 74 -4.00 2.45 3.44
CA VAL A 74 -2.93 3.01 2.59
C VAL A 74 -3.54 3.71 1.38
N ARG A 75 -4.46 3.06 0.66
CA ARG A 75 -5.11 3.61 -0.54
C ARG A 75 -5.85 4.91 -0.25
N HIS A 76 -6.58 4.98 0.86
CA HIS A 76 -7.31 6.17 1.30
C HIS A 76 -6.38 7.35 1.59
N ASN A 77 -5.17 7.07 2.11
CA ASN A 77 -4.16 8.07 2.42
C ASN A 77 -3.27 8.45 1.21
N MET A 78 -3.42 7.80 0.04
CA MET A 78 -2.68 8.19 -1.16
C MET A 78 -3.20 9.52 -1.72
N TRP A 79 -2.31 10.37 -2.21
CA TRP A 79 -2.69 11.61 -2.91
C TRP A 79 -3.33 11.32 -4.27
N PHE A 80 -4.51 11.91 -4.56
CA PHE A 80 -5.18 11.81 -5.86
C PHE A 80 -5.23 13.16 -6.58
N PRO A 81 -5.10 13.18 -7.93
CA PRO A 81 -5.15 14.39 -8.75
C PRO A 81 -6.59 14.88 -8.98
N VAL A 82 -7.40 14.91 -7.92
CA VAL A 82 -8.79 15.41 -7.97
C VAL A 82 -8.81 16.78 -7.31
N TYR A 83 -9.23 17.79 -8.07
CA TYR A 83 -9.32 19.14 -7.54
C TYR A 83 -10.41 19.24 -6.47
N SER A 84 -10.04 19.76 -5.30
CA SER A 84 -11.00 20.10 -4.27
C SER A 84 -11.83 21.32 -4.70
N PRO A 85 -13.14 21.35 -4.41
CA PRO A 85 -13.95 22.54 -4.61
C PRO A 85 -13.35 23.74 -3.87
N LEU A 86 -13.16 24.85 -4.59
CA LEU A 86 -12.63 26.08 -4.00
C LEU A 86 -13.72 26.93 -3.31
N VAL A 87 -14.98 26.54 -3.47
CA VAL A 87 -16.13 27.25 -2.93
C VAL A 87 -16.69 26.43 -1.77
N HIS A 88 -16.81 27.05 -0.59
CA HIS A 88 -17.51 26.43 0.52
C HIS A 88 -19.01 26.26 0.20
N GLU A 89 -19.53 25.06 0.42
CA GLU A 89 -20.98 24.83 0.45
C GLU A 89 -21.61 25.68 1.56
N LYS A 90 -22.79 26.24 1.28
CA LYS A 90 -23.52 27.16 2.19
C LYS A 90 -24.28 26.42 3.27
#